data_AF-A0A936WHM9-F1
#
_entry.id   AF-A0A936WHM9-F1
#
_cell.length_a   1.000
_cell.length_b   1.000
_cell.length_c   1.000
_cell.angle_alpha   90.00
_cell.angle_beta   90.00
_cell.angle_gamma   90.00
#
_symmetry.space_group_name_H-M   'P 1'
#
loop_
_entity.id
_entity.type
_entity.pdbx_description
1 polymer ?
#
loop_
_entity_poly.entity_id
_entity_poly.type
_entity_poly.pdbx_seq_one_letter_code
_entity_poly.pdbx_strand_id
1 'polypeptide(L)'
;MNESSASIFAFLKEAMRNSEPTVDAAAKSLARFEDHTKYKDFKAFHFEQAIAFKRHLAEQKGQQSGERLSKSTFFARHSRNSNAFFIDGWATRLQVQVEYADAEYFNLSGKDTRIATTQREQKAPTLEQVKHVINAMPNYSDIERRNRALVAFTLLTGARDSAIASMKLKHY
;
A
#
# COMPACT_ATOMS: atom_id res chain seq x y z
N MET A 1 -4.75 -10.89 -21.04
CA MET A 1 -5.46 -9.94 -20.16
C MET A 1 -6.92 -10.03 -20.55
N ASN A 2 -7.73 -10.75 -19.78
CA ASN A 2 -9.10 -11.10 -20.18
C ASN A 2 -10.02 -9.89 -19.99
N GLU A 3 -11.05 -9.75 -20.81
CA GLU A 3 -11.99 -8.61 -20.80
C GLU A 3 -12.61 -8.31 -19.41
N SER A 4 -12.65 -9.33 -18.54
CA SER A 4 -13.11 -9.22 -17.15
C SER A 4 -12.25 -8.31 -16.27
N SER A 5 -10.92 -8.23 -16.46
CA SER A 5 -10.03 -7.44 -15.59
C SER A 5 -10.11 -5.94 -15.86
N ALA A 6 -10.23 -5.54 -17.14
CA ALA A 6 -10.38 -4.14 -17.53
C ALA A 6 -11.66 -3.51 -16.97
N SER A 7 -12.74 -4.30 -16.91
CA SER A 7 -14.03 -3.89 -16.35
C SER A 7 -14.00 -3.63 -14.85
N ILE A 8 -13.18 -4.37 -14.11
CA ILE A 8 -13.04 -4.22 -12.64
C ILE A 8 -12.27 -2.94 -12.31
N PHE A 9 -11.18 -2.65 -13.04
CA PHE A 9 -10.40 -1.44 -12.79
C PHE A 9 -11.17 -0.15 -13.15
N ALA A 10 -11.98 -0.18 -14.21
CA ALA A 10 -12.89 0.92 -14.54
C ALA A 10 -13.93 1.16 -13.42
N PHE A 11 -14.51 0.09 -12.85
CA PHE A 11 -15.43 0.21 -11.72
C PHE A 11 -14.75 0.80 -10.48
N LEU A 12 -13.53 0.35 -10.15
CA LEU A 12 -12.77 0.87 -9.03
C LEU A 12 -12.41 2.35 -9.18
N LYS A 13 -12.08 2.78 -10.40
CA LYS A 13 -11.75 4.17 -10.70
C LYS A 13 -13.00 5.05 -10.70
N GLU A 14 -14.03 4.65 -11.44
CA GLU A 14 -15.18 5.52 -11.76
C GLU A 14 -16.31 5.42 -10.72
N ALA A 15 -16.68 4.20 -10.30
CA ALA A 15 -17.79 4.00 -9.37
C ALA A 15 -17.36 4.19 -7.92
N MET A 16 -16.21 3.61 -7.54
CA MET A 16 -15.67 3.72 -6.17
C MET A 16 -14.83 4.99 -5.95
N ARG A 17 -14.56 5.76 -7.02
CA ARG A 17 -13.78 7.02 -6.98
C ARG A 17 -12.40 6.86 -6.34
N ASN A 18 -11.80 5.68 -6.49
CA ASN A 18 -10.48 5.43 -5.96
C ASN A 18 -9.40 6.15 -6.77
N SER A 19 -8.33 6.55 -6.10
CA SER A 19 -7.16 7.14 -6.77
C SER A 19 -6.40 6.09 -7.61
N GLU A 20 -5.69 6.53 -8.64
CA GLU A 20 -4.90 5.63 -9.50
C GLU A 20 -3.91 4.74 -8.72
N PRO A 21 -3.18 5.23 -7.69
CA PRO A 21 -2.32 4.36 -6.89
C PRO A 21 -3.07 3.23 -6.18
N THR A 22 -4.33 3.47 -5.81
CA THR A 22 -5.19 2.48 -5.17
C THR A 22 -5.63 1.42 -6.18
N VAL A 23 -5.96 1.83 -7.41
CA VAL A 23 -6.30 0.92 -8.52
C VAL A 23 -5.07 0.10 -8.95
N ASP A 24 -3.88 0.69 -9.01
CA ASP A 24 -2.64 -0.03 -9.33
C ASP A 24 -2.29 -1.07 -8.26
N ALA A 25 -2.50 -0.73 -7.00
CA ALA A 25 -2.29 -1.65 -5.91
C ALA A 25 -3.27 -2.84 -5.97
N ALA A 26 -4.51 -2.58 -6.41
CA ALA A 26 -5.50 -3.62 -6.74
C ALA A 26 -4.97 -4.61 -7.77
N ALA A 27 -4.52 -4.07 -8.92
CA ALA A 27 -4.08 -4.85 -10.05
C ALA A 27 -2.90 -5.75 -9.66
N LYS A 28 -1.98 -5.22 -8.85
CA LYS A 28 -0.85 -5.97 -8.29
C LYS A 28 -1.30 -7.10 -7.35
N SER A 29 -2.31 -6.87 -6.51
CA SER A 29 -2.85 -7.90 -5.63
C SER A 29 -3.54 -9.01 -6.41
N LEU A 30 -4.35 -8.65 -7.42
CA LEU A 30 -5.04 -9.59 -8.28
C LEU A 30 -4.05 -10.46 -9.07
N ALA A 31 -3.06 -9.84 -9.72
CA ALA A 31 -2.06 -10.56 -10.49
C ALA A 31 -1.28 -11.59 -9.62
N ARG A 32 -1.00 -11.26 -8.36
CA ARG A 32 -0.36 -12.20 -7.43
C ARG A 32 -1.25 -13.35 -6.99
N PHE A 33 -2.55 -13.07 -6.85
CA PHE A 33 -3.52 -14.11 -6.53
C PHE A 33 -3.66 -15.08 -7.71
N GLU A 34 -3.79 -14.57 -8.93
CA GLU A 34 -3.81 -15.37 -10.15
C GLU A 34 -2.53 -16.21 -10.32
N ASP A 35 -1.36 -15.62 -10.07
CA ASP A 35 -0.09 -16.34 -10.12
C ASP A 35 -0.03 -17.47 -9.08
N HIS A 36 -0.51 -17.23 -7.85
CA HIS A 36 -0.58 -18.25 -6.80
C HIS A 36 -1.56 -19.38 -7.14
N THR A 37 -2.72 -19.06 -7.72
CA THR A 37 -3.71 -20.06 -8.14
C THR A 37 -3.39 -20.68 -9.50
N LYS A 38 -2.32 -20.25 -10.17
CA LYS A 38 -1.94 -20.65 -11.54
C LYS A 38 -3.04 -20.37 -12.56
N TYR A 39 -3.69 -19.22 -12.46
CA TYR A 39 -4.75 -18.78 -13.35
C TYR A 39 -5.93 -19.76 -13.42
N LYS A 40 -6.22 -20.44 -12.30
CA LYS A 40 -7.44 -21.25 -12.18
C LYS A 40 -8.68 -20.39 -12.42
N ASP A 41 -9.69 -20.99 -13.05
CA ASP A 41 -10.96 -20.32 -13.28
C ASP A 41 -11.56 -19.84 -11.95
N PHE A 42 -11.93 -18.56 -11.92
CA PHE A 42 -12.55 -17.92 -10.77
C PHE A 42 -13.91 -18.53 -10.42
N LYS A 43 -14.57 -19.24 -11.35
CA LYS A 43 -15.78 -20.03 -11.05
C LYS A 43 -15.53 -21.18 -10.08
N ALA A 44 -14.29 -21.65 -9.96
CA ALA A 44 -13.88 -22.69 -9.01
C ALA A 44 -13.25 -22.11 -7.73
N PHE A 45 -13.56 -20.86 -7.41
CA PHE A 45 -13.07 -20.23 -6.19
C PHE A 45 -13.62 -20.97 -4.96
N HIS A 46 -12.75 -21.17 -3.97
CA HIS A 46 -13.08 -21.77 -2.69
C HIS A 46 -12.31 -21.04 -1.59
N PHE A 47 -12.92 -20.83 -0.43
CA PHE A 47 -12.33 -20.05 0.67
C PHE A 47 -10.94 -20.54 1.10
N GLU A 48 -10.66 -21.85 0.97
CA GLU A 48 -9.34 -22.43 1.24
C GLU A 48 -8.23 -21.81 0.38
N GLN A 49 -8.54 -21.38 -0.84
CA GLN A 49 -7.57 -20.69 -1.72
C GLN A 49 -7.19 -19.32 -1.14
N ALA A 50 -8.15 -18.60 -0.53
CA ALA A 50 -7.88 -17.34 0.17
C ALA A 50 -7.01 -17.57 1.42
N ILE A 51 -7.29 -18.63 2.19
CA ILE A 51 -6.49 -19.02 3.36
C ILE A 51 -5.06 -19.40 2.94
N ALA A 52 -4.91 -20.24 1.92
CA ALA A 52 -3.63 -20.67 1.38
C ALA A 52 -2.82 -19.47 0.84
N PHE A 53 -3.48 -18.55 0.12
CA PHE A 53 -2.86 -17.33 -0.37
C PHE A 53 -2.34 -16.45 0.78
N LYS A 54 -3.10 -16.29 1.86
CA LYS A 54 -2.65 -15.55 3.06
C LYS A 54 -1.43 -16.20 3.72
N ARG A 55 -1.42 -17.53 3.84
CA ARG A 55 -0.26 -18.27 4.38
C ARG A 55 0.97 -18.07 3.50
N HIS A 56 0.82 -18.24 2.20
CA HIS A 56 1.88 -18.03 1.22
C HIS A 56 2.43 -16.60 1.28
N LEU A 57 1.57 -15.57 1.35
CA LEU A 57 2.02 -14.19 1.49
C LEU A 57 2.75 -13.92 2.82
N ALA A 58 2.35 -14.58 3.91
CA ALA A 58 3.01 -14.43 5.21
C ALA A 58 4.42 -15.06 5.24
N GLU A 59 4.65 -16.05 4.39
CA GLU A 59 5.95 -16.73 4.23
C GLU A 59 6.91 -15.99 3.29
N GLN A 60 6.41 -15.07 2.46
CA GLN A 60 7.24 -14.28 1.55
C GLN A 60 8.24 -13.40 2.30
N LYS A 61 9.50 -13.49 1.89
CA LYS A 61 10.59 -12.62 2.33
C LYS A 61 10.56 -11.32 1.53
N GLY A 62 10.90 -10.20 2.17
CA GLY A 62 11.06 -8.92 1.49
C GLY A 62 12.21 -8.99 0.50
N GLN A 63 11.98 -8.60 -0.77
CA GLN A 63 13.01 -8.63 -1.82
C GLN A 63 14.27 -7.82 -1.47
N GLN A 64 14.13 -6.76 -0.67
CA GLN A 64 15.26 -5.91 -0.27
C GLN A 64 15.95 -6.35 1.04
N SER A 65 15.24 -6.94 2.00
CA SER A 65 15.84 -7.29 3.30
C SER A 65 16.19 -8.77 3.46
N GLY A 66 15.64 -9.66 2.63
CA GLY A 66 15.80 -11.12 2.79
C GLY A 66 15.11 -11.71 4.04
N GLU A 67 14.55 -10.86 4.90
CA GLU A 67 13.79 -11.23 6.08
C GLU A 67 12.30 -11.38 5.76
N ARG A 68 11.59 -12.16 6.58
CA ARG A 68 10.12 -12.25 6.50
C ARG A 68 9.54 -10.85 6.67
N LEU A 69 8.54 -10.50 5.85
CA LEU A 69 7.89 -9.19 5.94
C LEU A 69 7.40 -8.95 7.37
N SER A 70 7.71 -7.79 7.94
CA SER A 70 7.15 -7.41 9.23
C SER A 70 5.62 -7.43 9.15
N LYS A 71 4.94 -7.79 10.23
CA LYS A 71 3.46 -7.88 10.24
C LYS A 71 2.78 -6.58 9.79
N SER A 72 3.39 -5.41 10.03
CA SER A 72 2.91 -4.11 9.54
C SER A 72 3.15 -3.89 8.05
N THR A 73 4.29 -4.31 7.50
CA THR A 73 4.54 -4.28 6.05
C THR A 73 3.63 -5.27 5.30
N PHE A 74 3.42 -6.44 5.87
CA PHE A 74 2.47 -7.45 5.39
C PHE A 74 1.04 -6.88 5.38
N PHE A 75 0.59 -6.26 6.47
CA PHE A 75 -0.70 -5.58 6.55
C PHE A 75 -0.83 -4.41 5.57
N ALA A 76 0.15 -3.51 5.45
CA ALA A 76 0.08 -2.42 4.48
C ALA A 76 -0.01 -2.93 3.02
N ARG A 77 0.63 -4.07 2.72
CA ARG A 77 0.59 -4.75 1.42
C ARG A 77 -0.71 -5.55 1.21
N HIS A 78 -1.37 -5.97 2.28
CA HIS A 78 -2.55 -6.83 2.28
C HIS A 78 -3.86 -6.06 2.56
N SER A 79 -3.99 -5.44 3.73
CA SER A 79 -5.26 -4.88 4.24
C SER A 79 -5.77 -3.66 3.49
N ARG A 80 -4.89 -2.80 2.96
CA ARG A 80 -5.33 -1.59 2.25
C ARG A 80 -5.87 -1.92 0.86
N ASN A 81 -5.52 -3.08 0.29
CA ASN A 81 -5.78 -3.40 -1.12
C ASN A 81 -6.35 -4.79 -1.42
N SER A 82 -6.84 -5.57 -0.44
CA SER A 82 -7.50 -6.85 -0.73
C SER A 82 -9.00 -6.83 -0.37
N ASN A 83 -9.40 -6.28 0.77
CA ASN A 83 -10.79 -6.39 1.23
C ASN A 83 -11.80 -5.70 0.34
N ALA A 84 -11.58 -4.41 0.02
CA ALA A 84 -12.49 -3.68 -0.87
C ALA A 84 -12.50 -4.24 -2.31
N PHE A 85 -11.47 -5.00 -2.68
CA PHE A 85 -11.26 -5.52 -4.04
C PHE A 85 -11.99 -6.83 -4.28
N PHE A 86 -11.96 -7.76 -3.31
CA PHE A 86 -12.66 -9.03 -3.42
C PHE A 86 -14.16 -8.92 -3.08
N ILE A 87 -14.55 -7.97 -2.23
CA ILE A 87 -15.95 -7.83 -1.79
C ILE A 87 -16.78 -7.08 -2.84
N ASP A 88 -16.36 -5.88 -3.29
CA ASP A 88 -17.22 -5.04 -4.14
C ASP A 88 -17.03 -5.28 -5.66
N GLY A 89 -15.79 -5.55 -6.11
CA GLY A 89 -15.49 -5.72 -7.54
C GLY A 89 -15.71 -7.15 -8.06
N TRP A 90 -15.51 -8.15 -7.20
CA TRP A 90 -15.50 -9.58 -7.54
C TRP A 90 -16.92 -10.19 -7.56
N ALA A 91 -17.69 -9.97 -6.50
CA ALA A 91 -19.07 -10.47 -6.36
C ALA A 91 -20.04 -9.85 -7.39
N THR A 92 -19.82 -8.58 -7.73
CA THR A 92 -20.75 -7.81 -8.58
C THR A 92 -20.60 -8.13 -10.07
N ARG A 93 -19.45 -8.65 -10.54
CA ARG A 93 -19.14 -8.75 -11.98
C ARG A 93 -18.95 -10.17 -12.52
N LEU A 94 -18.40 -11.11 -11.73
CA LEU A 94 -18.08 -12.45 -12.26
C LEU A 94 -19.28 -13.40 -12.33
N GLN A 95 -20.47 -13.00 -11.82
CA GLN A 95 -21.65 -13.85 -11.69
C GLN A 95 -21.35 -15.21 -11.01
N VAL A 96 -20.26 -15.28 -10.25
CA VAL A 96 -19.94 -16.43 -9.41
C VAL A 96 -20.70 -16.21 -8.12
N GLN A 97 -21.43 -17.23 -7.65
CA GLN A 97 -21.94 -17.28 -6.28
C GLN A 97 -20.75 -17.39 -5.31
N VAL A 98 -19.90 -16.38 -5.26
CA VAL A 98 -19.05 -16.17 -4.09
C VAL A 98 -20.01 -15.62 -3.07
N GLU A 99 -20.43 -16.49 -2.16
CA GLU A 99 -21.19 -16.06 -1.01
C GLU A 99 -20.39 -14.93 -0.36
N TYR A 100 -21.03 -13.81 -0.02
CA TYR A 100 -20.34 -12.63 0.53
C TYR A 100 -19.37 -12.99 1.68
N ALA A 101 -19.69 -14.06 2.40
CA ALA A 101 -18.87 -14.70 3.44
C ALA A 101 -17.49 -15.21 2.96
N ASP A 102 -17.36 -15.69 1.72
CA ASP A 102 -16.11 -16.24 1.21
C ASP A 102 -15.04 -15.15 0.97
N ALA A 103 -15.46 -13.93 0.65
CA ALA A 103 -14.56 -12.79 0.51
C ALA A 103 -13.99 -12.35 1.88
N GLU A 104 -14.68 -12.61 2.98
CA GLU A 104 -14.19 -12.31 4.33
C GLU A 104 -12.99 -13.18 4.74
N TYR A 105 -12.75 -14.33 4.08
CA TYR A 105 -11.57 -15.16 4.37
C TYR A 105 -10.26 -14.48 3.98
N PHE A 106 -10.30 -13.47 3.11
CA PHE A 106 -9.16 -12.61 2.82
C PHE A 106 -8.83 -11.65 3.97
N ASN A 107 -9.74 -11.41 4.92
CA ASN A 107 -9.51 -10.56 6.09
C ASN A 107 -8.37 -11.12 6.95
N LEU A 108 -7.50 -10.25 7.45
CA LEU A 108 -6.49 -10.65 8.45
C LEU A 108 -7.13 -10.89 9.81
N SER A 109 -6.49 -11.71 10.65
CA SER A 109 -6.96 -11.92 12.02
C SER A 109 -6.94 -10.59 12.78
N GLY A 110 -7.88 -10.39 13.72
CA GLY A 110 -7.91 -9.18 14.54
C GLY A 110 -6.59 -8.93 15.30
N LYS A 111 -5.88 -10.01 15.66
CA LYS A 111 -4.54 -9.97 16.28
C LYS A 111 -3.50 -9.41 15.32
N ASP A 112 -3.44 -9.89 14.08
CA ASP A 112 -2.46 -9.42 13.10
C ASP A 112 -2.75 -7.99 12.66
N THR A 113 -4.03 -7.64 12.51
CA THR A 113 -4.48 -6.25 12.28
C THR A 113 -3.99 -5.32 13.38
N ARG A 114 -4.18 -5.68 14.65
CA ARG A 114 -3.67 -4.88 15.78
C ARG A 114 -2.15 -4.75 15.78
N ILE A 115 -1.42 -5.85 15.59
CA ILE A 115 0.05 -5.81 15.55
C ILE A 115 0.54 -4.90 14.43
N ALA A 116 -0.16 -4.88 13.30
CA ALA A 116 0.20 -4.09 12.15
C ALA A 116 -0.16 -2.60 12.26
N THR A 117 -1.30 -2.28 12.84
CA THR A 117 -1.75 -0.89 13.04
C THR A 117 -1.18 -0.25 14.30
N THR A 118 -0.55 -1.04 15.18
CA THR A 118 0.17 -0.53 16.35
C THR A 118 1.21 0.49 15.88
N GLN A 119 0.93 1.77 16.14
CA GLN A 119 1.87 2.83 15.88
C GLN A 119 3.04 2.65 16.83
N ARG A 120 4.20 2.30 16.28
CA ARG A 120 5.45 2.36 17.02
C ARG A 120 5.83 3.83 17.12
N GLU A 121 6.10 4.29 18.34
CA GLU A 121 6.74 5.59 18.53
C GLU A 121 8.07 5.58 17.78
N GLN A 122 8.12 6.33 16.68
CA GLN A 122 9.38 6.57 16.01
C GLN A 122 10.14 7.59 16.84
N LYS A 123 11.39 7.26 17.21
CA LYS A 123 12.29 8.23 17.84
C LYS A 123 12.52 9.37 16.87
N ALA A 124 11.86 10.50 17.11
CA ALA A 124 12.10 11.71 16.36
C ALA A 124 13.44 12.34 16.81
N PRO A 125 14.20 12.96 15.90
CA PRO A 125 15.41 13.68 16.28
C PRO A 125 15.07 14.89 17.16
N THR A 126 15.97 15.24 18.08
CA THR A 126 15.81 16.45 18.91
C THR A 126 16.02 17.71 18.06
N LEU A 127 15.51 18.85 18.54
CA LEU A 127 15.72 20.14 17.87
C LEU A 127 17.21 20.46 17.70
N GLU A 128 18.04 20.08 18.67
CA GLU A 128 19.49 20.28 18.60
C GLU A 128 20.13 19.42 17.52
N GLN A 129 19.75 18.14 17.41
CA GLN A 129 20.22 17.25 16.34
C GLN A 129 19.83 17.79 14.97
N VAL A 130 18.59 18.25 14.83
CA VAL A 130 18.09 18.88 13.62
C VAL A 130 18.90 20.13 13.24
N LYS A 131 19.12 21.04 14.20
CA LYS A 131 19.94 22.26 13.97
C LYS A 131 21.37 21.92 13.60
N HIS A 132 21.95 20.93 14.27
CA HIS A 132 23.31 20.46 13.98
C HIS A 132 23.41 19.95 12.54
N VAL A 133 22.48 19.10 12.10
CA VAL A 133 22.44 18.58 10.72
C VAL A 133 22.33 19.73 9.72
N ILE A 134 21.37 20.65 9.88
CA ILE A 134 21.20 21.78 8.95
C ILE A 134 22.47 22.62 8.87
N ASN A 135 23.17 22.84 9.98
CA ASN A 135 24.40 23.64 10.01
C ASN A 135 25.60 22.91 9.41
N ALA A 136 25.67 21.58 9.55
CA ALA A 136 26.73 20.75 8.98
C ALA A 136 26.54 20.45 7.48
N MET A 137 25.34 20.69 6.93
CA MET A 137 25.09 20.50 5.50
C MET A 137 25.93 21.47 4.65
N PRO A 138 26.57 20.98 3.56
CA PRO A 138 27.23 21.82 2.57
C PRO A 138 26.31 22.94 2.04
N ASN A 139 26.89 24.07 1.64
CA ASN A 139 26.15 25.24 1.16
C ASN A 139 26.90 26.01 0.06
N TYR A 140 27.83 25.36 -0.63
CA TYR A 140 28.72 25.98 -1.60
C TYR A 140 28.07 26.07 -2.98
N SER A 141 27.31 25.04 -3.38
CA SER A 141 26.55 25.04 -4.63
C SER A 141 25.07 25.38 -4.43
N ASP A 142 24.41 25.79 -5.52
CA ASP A 142 22.97 26.05 -5.51
C ASP A 142 22.15 24.80 -5.17
N ILE A 143 22.60 23.61 -5.59
CA ILE A 143 21.96 22.33 -5.25
C ILE A 143 22.04 22.06 -3.75
N GLU A 144 23.20 22.32 -3.14
CA GLU A 144 23.42 22.14 -1.71
C GLU A 144 22.57 23.11 -0.88
N ARG A 145 22.55 24.39 -1.27
CA ARG A 145 21.69 25.41 -0.65
C ARG A 145 20.21 25.04 -0.76
N ARG A 146 19.77 24.55 -1.92
CA ARG A 146 18.41 24.03 -2.13
C ARG A 146 18.10 22.86 -1.20
N ASN A 147 18.98 21.85 -1.14
CA ASN A 147 18.75 20.67 -0.30
C ASN A 147 18.68 21.05 1.19
N ARG A 148 19.56 21.95 1.65
CA ARG A 148 19.54 22.48 3.01
C ARG A 148 18.23 23.23 3.30
N ALA A 149 17.78 24.08 2.37
CA ALA A 149 16.50 24.78 2.49
C ALA A 149 15.31 23.81 2.53
N LEU A 150 15.30 22.76 1.71
CA LEU A 150 14.24 21.74 1.72
C LEU A 150 14.14 21.01 3.06
N VAL A 151 15.27 20.62 3.66
CA VAL A 151 15.29 19.97 4.98
C VAL A 151 14.73 20.92 6.04
N ALA A 152 15.22 22.17 6.10
CA ALA A 152 14.73 23.18 7.04
C ALA A 152 13.23 23.47 6.85
N PHE A 153 12.79 23.60 5.60
CA PHE A 153 11.39 23.84 5.26
C PHE A 153 10.46 22.68 5.66
N THR A 154 10.90 21.44 5.43
CA THR A 154 10.16 20.22 5.84
C THR A 154 9.95 20.21 7.35
N LEU A 155 11.00 20.53 8.11
CA LEU A 155 10.95 20.55 9.57
C LEU A 155 10.08 21.68 10.12
N LEU A 156 10.11 22.86 9.48
CA LEU A 156 9.31 24.01 9.91
C LEU A 156 7.82 23.80 9.67
N THR A 157 7.46 23.16 8.54
CA THR A 157 6.06 23.03 8.11
C THR A 157 5.42 21.70 8.49
N GLY A 158 6.23 20.66 8.73
CA GLY A 158 5.73 19.29 8.87
C GLY A 158 5.05 18.76 7.59
N ALA A 159 5.25 19.42 6.45
CA ALA A 159 4.63 19.03 5.19
C ALA A 159 5.18 17.68 4.70
N ARG A 160 4.32 16.86 4.11
CA ARG A 160 4.74 15.61 3.46
C ARG A 160 5.56 15.92 2.22
N ASP A 161 6.50 15.04 1.90
CA ASP A 161 7.37 15.12 0.72
C ASP A 161 6.60 15.41 -0.58
N SER A 162 5.46 14.75 -0.80
CA SER A 162 4.60 14.96 -1.97
C SER A 162 3.98 16.35 -2.01
N ALA A 163 3.60 16.89 -0.85
CA ALA A 163 3.09 18.25 -0.75
C ALA A 163 4.20 19.24 -1.13
N ILE A 164 5.39 19.11 -0.52
CA ILE A 164 6.57 19.94 -0.80
C ILE A 164 6.93 19.91 -2.29
N ALA A 165 6.95 18.73 -2.91
CA ALA A 165 7.26 18.57 -4.33
C ALA A 165 6.24 19.26 -5.25
N SER A 166 4.99 19.39 -4.80
CA SER A 166 3.91 20.04 -5.56
C SER A 166 3.78 21.54 -5.30
N MET A 167 4.52 22.10 -4.34
CA MET A 167 4.40 23.52 -3.98
C MET A 167 4.90 24.41 -5.10
N LYS A 168 4.04 25.35 -5.52
CA LYS A 168 4.37 26.42 -6.46
C LYS A 168 4.73 27.68 -5.68
N LEU A 169 5.65 28.48 -6.22
CA LEU A 169 6.08 29.77 -5.65
C LEU A 169 4.94 30.76 -5.39
N LYS A 170 3.78 30.61 -6.05
CA LYS A 170 2.60 31.46 -5.86
C LYS A 170 1.73 31.12 -4.64
N HIS A 171 2.08 30.09 -3.86
CA HIS A 171 1.32 29.68 -2.67
C HIS A 171 1.85 30.26 -1.35
N TYR A 172 2.82 31.19 -1.42
CA TYR A 172 3.35 31.95 -0.30
C TYR A 172 3.16 33.44 -0.52
#